data_AF-A0A9W8J161-F1
#
_entry.id   AF-A0A9W8J161-F1
#
_cell.length_a   1.000
_cell.length_b   1.000
_cell.length_c   1.000
_cell.angle_alpha   90.00
_cell.angle_beta   90.00
_cell.angle_gamma   90.00
#
_symmetry.space_group_name_H-M   'P 1'
#
loop_
_entity.id
_entity.type
_entity.pdbx_description
1 polymer ?
#
loop_
_entity_poly.entity_id
_entity_poly.type
_entity_poly.pdbx_seq_one_letter_code
_entity_poly.pdbx_strand_id
1 'polypeptide(L)'
;MGEARTQDFIANIVNSDEDSVVRVPRVYYAFRYKDHGYILMQHIEGQDCTEEDTDAVALVVKRLWAITPSPTVSAPGPVGGGPIFHRFFANHCSAVRYNSVAELQEHVNNVLARAEYPSHIRIDFNKEDGGKLSLCLDDIHPGNFRRDKSGQMISLLRMEKSLPGM
;
A
#
# COMPACT_ATOMS: atom_id res chain seq x y z
N MET A 1 10.09 -8.48 -4.46
CA MET A 1 9.30 -9.24 -3.45
C MET A 1 8.77 -8.37 -2.31
N GLY A 2 8.89 -7.03 -2.37
CA GLY A 2 8.31 -6.15 -1.37
C GLY A 2 6.78 -6.31 -1.26
N GLU A 3 6.10 -6.38 -2.40
CA GLU A 3 4.65 -6.62 -2.49
C GLU A 3 4.19 -7.85 -1.72
N ALA A 4 4.78 -9.03 -1.98
CA ALA A 4 4.45 -10.26 -1.26
C ALA A 4 4.62 -10.15 0.26
N ARG A 5 5.67 -9.46 0.72
CA ARG A 5 5.92 -9.25 2.16
C ARG A 5 4.91 -8.27 2.76
N THR A 6 4.55 -7.20 2.03
CA THR A 6 3.52 -6.28 2.49
C THR A 6 2.18 -6.97 2.57
N GLN A 7 1.80 -7.74 1.54
CA GLN A 7 0.54 -8.48 1.53
C GLN A 7 0.48 -9.50 2.67
N ASP A 8 1.54 -10.28 2.89
CA ASP A 8 1.59 -11.24 4.00
C ASP A 8 1.49 -10.56 5.37
N PHE A 9 2.20 -9.44 5.56
CA PHE A 9 2.12 -8.62 6.77
C PHE A 9 0.70 -8.13 7.03
N ILE A 10 0.02 -7.58 6.02
CA ILE A 10 -1.36 -7.13 6.14
C ILE A 10 -2.32 -8.29 6.38
N ALA A 11 -2.14 -9.43 5.68
CA ALA A 11 -2.94 -10.62 5.90
C ALA A 11 -2.85 -11.14 7.33
N ASN A 12 -1.66 -11.08 7.95
CA ASN A 12 -1.48 -11.48 9.33
C ASN A 12 -2.18 -10.53 10.32
N ILE A 13 -2.18 -9.22 10.07
CA ILE A 13 -2.89 -8.24 10.92
C ILE A 13 -4.40 -8.40 10.78
N VAL A 14 -4.88 -8.33 9.54
CA VAL A 14 -6.32 -8.26 9.23
C VAL A 14 -7.03 -9.56 9.56
N ASN A 15 -6.45 -10.71 9.20
CA ASN A 15 -7.12 -11.99 9.41
C ASN A 15 -7.01 -12.50 10.86
N SER A 16 -6.22 -11.85 11.72
CA SER A 16 -6.18 -12.15 13.16
C SER A 16 -7.24 -11.38 13.95
N ASP A 17 -7.91 -10.42 13.31
CA ASP A 17 -9.03 -9.68 13.86
C ASP A 17 -10.34 -10.37 13.49
N GLU A 18 -10.98 -11.03 14.46
CA GLU A 18 -12.24 -11.77 14.25
C GLU A 18 -13.40 -10.86 13.82
N ASP A 19 -13.34 -9.57 14.15
CA ASP A 19 -14.34 -8.56 13.80
C ASP A 19 -14.01 -7.85 12.47
N SER A 20 -12.98 -8.29 11.75
CA SER A 20 -12.55 -7.61 10.53
C SER A 20 -13.62 -7.68 9.44
N VAL A 21 -13.99 -6.51 8.93
CA VAL A 21 -14.88 -6.35 7.76
C VAL A 21 -14.24 -6.77 6.44
N VAL A 22 -12.94 -7.10 6.43
CA VAL A 22 -12.20 -7.54 5.24
C VAL A 22 -11.30 -8.73 5.56
N ARG A 23 -11.10 -9.62 4.59
CA ARG A 23 -10.05 -10.63 4.60
C ARG A 23 -9.03 -10.37 3.50
N VAL A 24 -7.78 -10.76 3.75
CA VAL A 24 -6.69 -10.65 2.76
C VAL A 24 -6.10 -12.04 2.52
N PRO A 25 -5.89 -12.48 1.26
CA PRO A 25 -5.29 -13.78 0.99
C PRO A 25 -3.92 -13.95 1.66
N ARG A 26 -3.72 -15.08 2.34
CA ARG A 26 -2.39 -15.45 2.88
C ARG A 26 -1.43 -15.74 1.73
N VAL A 27 -0.18 -15.32 1.87
CA VAL A 27 0.88 -15.64 0.91
C VAL A 27 1.52 -16.97 1.33
N TYR A 28 1.57 -17.94 0.43
CA TYR A 28 2.21 -19.24 0.69
C TYR A 28 3.66 -19.24 0.22
N TYR A 29 3.91 -18.63 -0.93
CA TYR A 29 5.25 -18.57 -1.50
C TYR A 29 5.36 -17.38 -2.44
N ALA A 30 6.56 -16.81 -2.55
CA ALA A 30 6.82 -15.81 -3.57
C ALA A 30 8.27 -15.93 -4.03
N PHE A 31 8.47 -15.73 -5.32
CA PHE A 31 9.77 -15.90 -5.97
C PHE A 31 9.90 -14.96 -7.17
N ARG A 32 11.11 -14.88 -7.72
CA ARG A 32 11.38 -14.17 -8.97
C ARG A 32 11.86 -15.18 -10.00
N TYR A 33 11.39 -15.02 -11.23
CA TYR A 33 11.92 -15.75 -12.36
C TYR A 33 12.03 -14.78 -13.55
N LYS A 34 13.25 -14.65 -14.07
CA LYS A 34 13.62 -13.57 -15.01
C LYS A 34 13.22 -12.20 -14.42
N ASP A 35 12.53 -11.39 -15.22
CA ASP A 35 12.11 -10.03 -14.84
C ASP A 35 10.76 -9.99 -14.12
N HIS A 36 10.14 -11.13 -13.86
CA HIS A 36 8.82 -11.22 -13.24
C HIS A 36 8.90 -11.69 -11.78
N GLY A 37 8.03 -11.10 -10.95
CA GLY A 37 7.72 -11.58 -9.60
C GLY A 37 6.47 -12.44 -9.64
N TYR A 38 6.47 -13.52 -8.87
CA TYR A 38 5.34 -14.42 -8.72
C TYR A 38 4.96 -14.54 -7.25
N ILE A 39 3.66 -14.49 -6.97
CA ILE A 39 3.10 -14.67 -5.64
C ILE A 39 2.11 -15.82 -5.73
N LEU A 40 2.39 -16.89 -5.00
CA LEU A 40 1.44 -17.96 -4.74
C LEU A 40 0.73 -17.65 -3.43
N MET A 41 -0.57 -17.44 -3.50
CA MET A 41 -1.40 -17.03 -2.37
C MET A 41 -2.68 -17.85 -2.30
N GLN A 42 -3.38 -17.75 -1.18
CA GLN A 42 -4.66 -18.38 -0.95
C GLN A 42 -5.65 -18.03 -2.08
N HIS A 43 -6.16 -19.06 -2.74
CA HIS A 43 -7.30 -18.87 -3.64
C HIS A 43 -8.56 -18.68 -2.80
N ILE A 44 -9.32 -17.63 -3.10
CA ILE A 44 -10.59 -17.36 -2.45
C ILE A 44 -11.69 -17.32 -3.51
N GLU A 45 -12.71 -18.15 -3.33
CA GLU A 45 -13.90 -18.17 -4.16
C GLU A 45 -14.78 -16.96 -3.83
N GLY A 46 -15.35 -16.33 -4.85
CA GLY A 46 -16.21 -15.18 -4.68
C GLY A 46 -16.58 -14.54 -6.01
N GLN A 47 -17.33 -13.45 -5.93
CA GLN A 47 -17.63 -12.60 -7.07
C GLN A 47 -16.82 -11.32 -6.97
N ASP A 48 -16.25 -10.88 -8.09
CA ASP A 48 -15.53 -9.62 -8.16
C ASP A 48 -16.51 -8.47 -7.97
N CYS A 49 -16.10 -7.46 -7.21
CA CYS A 49 -16.89 -6.27 -6.99
C CYS A 49 -17.02 -5.45 -8.27
N THR A 50 -18.14 -4.75 -8.41
CA THR A 50 -18.39 -3.80 -9.50
C THR A 50 -18.47 -2.38 -8.96
N GLU A 51 -18.77 -1.40 -9.82
CA GLU A 51 -19.00 -0.02 -9.40
C GLU A 51 -20.20 0.12 -8.44
N GLU A 52 -21.15 -0.82 -8.46
CA GLU A 52 -22.29 -0.86 -7.53
C GLU A 52 -21.86 -1.19 -6.09
N ASP A 53 -20.67 -1.78 -5.90
CA ASP A 53 -20.12 -2.14 -4.59
C ASP A 53 -19.29 -1.02 -3.94
N THR A 54 -19.28 0.20 -4.50
CA THR A 54 -18.41 1.31 -4.09
C THR A 54 -18.43 1.57 -2.58
N ASP A 55 -19.60 1.55 -1.92
CA ASP A 55 -19.71 1.78 -0.47
C ASP A 55 -19.01 0.71 0.35
N ALA A 56 -19.12 -0.56 -0.06
CA ALA A 56 -18.45 -1.66 0.61
C ALA A 56 -16.94 -1.59 0.38
N VAL A 57 -16.50 -1.27 -0.84
CA VAL A 57 -15.09 -1.06 -1.17
C VAL A 57 -14.51 0.10 -0.34
N ALA A 58 -15.23 1.21 -0.20
CA ALA A 58 -14.82 2.36 0.60
C ALA A 58 -14.62 1.99 2.08
N LEU A 59 -15.51 1.15 2.64
CA LEU A 59 -15.35 0.66 4.01
C LEU A 59 -14.09 -0.21 4.17
N VAL A 60 -13.82 -1.09 3.19
CA VAL A 60 -12.59 -1.90 3.16
C VAL A 60 -11.35 -1.00 3.10
N VAL A 61 -11.32 -0.04 2.17
CA VAL A 61 -10.22 0.91 2.01
C VAL A 61 -9.97 1.67 3.30
N LYS A 62 -11.02 2.17 3.95
CA LYS A 62 -10.92 2.88 5.24
C LYS A 62 -10.34 1.97 6.34
N ARG A 63 -10.75 0.70 6.39
CA ARG A 63 -10.20 -0.27 7.36
C ARG A 63 -8.71 -0.52 7.11
N LEU A 64 -8.33 -0.75 5.86
CA LEU A 64 -6.94 -0.99 5.46
C LEU A 64 -6.04 0.22 5.70
N TRP A 65 -6.54 1.42 5.41
CA TRP A 65 -5.81 2.67 5.64
C TRP A 65 -5.57 2.95 7.12
N ALA A 66 -6.49 2.55 8.00
CA ALA A 66 -6.31 2.66 9.46
C ALA A 66 -5.20 1.73 10.00
N ILE A 67 -4.76 0.73 9.23
CA ILE A 67 -3.63 -0.11 9.62
C ILE A 67 -2.37 0.74 9.55
N THR A 68 -1.83 1.02 10.72
CA THR A 68 -0.56 1.73 10.82
C THR A 68 0.56 0.73 11.06
N PRO A 69 1.57 0.69 10.17
CA PRO A 69 2.74 -0.16 10.37
C PRO A 69 3.36 0.10 11.74
N SER A 70 3.92 -0.94 12.36
CA SER A 70 4.61 -0.85 13.64
C SER A 70 5.57 0.35 13.67
N PRO A 71 5.72 1.08 14.80
CA PRO A 71 6.67 2.19 14.94
C PRO A 71 8.13 1.82 14.62
N THR A 72 8.46 0.53 14.68
CA THR A 72 9.77 -0.01 14.31
C THR A 72 10.02 -0.03 12.79
N VAL A 73 8.99 0.22 11.98
CA VAL A 73 9.04 0.30 10.51
C VAL A 73 8.98 1.77 10.09
N SER A 74 10.09 2.48 10.27
CA SER A 74 10.20 3.93 10.09
C SER A 74 10.47 4.40 8.66
N ALA A 75 10.82 3.49 7.75
CA ALA A 75 11.18 3.81 6.37
C ALA A 75 10.00 3.61 5.40
N PRO A 76 9.77 4.57 4.47
CA PRO A 76 8.76 4.43 3.43
C PRO A 76 9.16 3.33 2.42
N GLY A 77 8.17 2.79 1.72
CA GLY A 77 8.31 1.67 0.80
C GLY A 77 7.81 0.35 1.38
N PRO A 78 8.05 -0.79 0.72
CA PRO A 78 7.43 -2.06 1.08
C PRO A 78 7.89 -2.59 2.44
N VAL A 79 7.13 -3.54 3.00
CA VAL A 79 7.56 -4.29 4.19
C VAL A 79 8.83 -5.09 3.87
N GLY A 80 9.80 -5.03 4.78
CA GLY A 80 11.14 -5.59 4.58
C GLY A 80 12.08 -4.72 3.74
N GLY A 81 11.68 -3.49 3.40
CA GLY A 81 12.50 -2.50 2.71
C GLY A 81 12.61 -2.71 1.21
N GLY A 82 13.08 -1.68 0.51
CA GLY A 82 13.15 -1.64 -0.95
C GLY A 82 12.80 -0.26 -1.49
N PRO A 83 12.89 -0.04 -2.82
CA PRO A 83 12.37 1.17 -3.43
C PRO A 83 10.84 1.22 -3.29
N ILE A 84 10.31 2.44 -3.25
CA ILE A 84 8.86 2.69 -3.27
C ILE A 84 8.35 2.37 -4.69
N PHE A 85 7.19 1.72 -4.79
CA PHE A 85 6.53 1.40 -6.04
C PHE A 85 5.18 2.12 -6.15
N HIS A 86 5.22 3.39 -6.54
CA HIS A 86 4.03 4.24 -6.67
C HIS A 86 4.00 4.95 -8.02
N ARG A 87 2.80 5.26 -8.53
CA ARG A 87 2.60 6.09 -9.75
C ARG A 87 3.24 7.48 -9.68
N PHE A 88 3.52 7.96 -8.47
CA PHE A 88 4.29 9.18 -8.24
C PHE A 88 5.69 9.15 -8.88
N PHE A 89 6.32 7.98 -8.96
CA PHE A 89 7.67 7.84 -9.52
C PHE A 89 7.63 7.43 -11.00
N ALA A 90 8.62 7.89 -11.77
CA ALA A 90 8.80 7.44 -13.15
C ALA A 90 8.91 5.91 -13.21
N ASN A 91 8.20 5.29 -14.17
CA ASN A 91 8.07 3.83 -14.30
C ASN A 91 7.54 3.12 -13.03
N HIS A 92 6.79 3.82 -12.19
CA HIS A 92 6.19 3.30 -10.96
C HIS A 92 7.18 2.80 -9.91
N CYS A 93 8.45 3.25 -9.96
CA CYS A 93 9.47 2.78 -9.01
C CYS A 93 10.47 3.89 -8.71
N SER A 94 10.71 4.17 -7.42
CA SER A 94 11.78 5.10 -7.05
C SER A 94 13.15 4.54 -7.43
N ALA A 95 13.99 5.39 -8.02
CA ALA A 95 15.37 5.07 -8.35
C ALA A 95 16.24 4.86 -7.09
N VAL A 96 15.79 5.33 -5.94
CA VAL A 96 16.52 5.25 -4.67
C VAL A 96 15.65 4.65 -3.56
N ARG A 97 16.31 4.18 -2.51
CA ARG A 97 15.65 3.80 -1.26
C ARG A 97 15.76 4.97 -0.30
N TYR A 98 14.73 5.14 0.52
CA TYR A 98 14.72 6.14 1.59
C TYR A 98 14.75 5.42 2.92
N ASN A 99 15.61 5.88 3.82
CA ASN A 99 15.73 5.37 5.18
C ASN A 99 14.78 6.08 6.15
N SER A 100 14.22 7.22 5.75
CA SER A 100 13.28 8.00 6.56
C SER A 100 12.30 8.80 5.69
N VAL A 101 11.20 9.23 6.31
CA VAL A 101 10.26 10.21 5.73
C VAL A 101 10.94 11.54 5.41
N ALA A 102 11.92 11.95 6.22
CA ALA A 102 12.66 13.19 6.00
C ALA A 102 13.49 13.16 4.70
N GLU A 103 14.15 12.03 4.39
CA GLU A 103 14.88 11.87 3.12
C GLU A 103 13.94 11.93 1.91
N LEU A 104 12.75 11.31 2.01
CA LEU A 104 11.74 11.38 0.95
C LEU A 104 11.25 12.83 0.77
N GLN A 105 10.95 13.53 1.86
CA GLN A 105 10.52 14.93 1.85
C GLN A 105 11.56 15.84 1.20
N GLU A 106 12.83 15.69 1.59
CA GLU A 106 13.93 16.47 1.03
C GLU A 106 14.07 16.22 -0.47
N HIS A 107 14.02 14.96 -0.89
CA HIS A 107 14.07 14.60 -2.30
C HIS A 107 12.95 15.28 -3.09
N VAL A 108 11.69 15.16 -2.65
CA VAL A 108 10.56 15.75 -3.37
C VAL A 108 10.67 17.27 -3.43
N ASN A 109 11.05 17.92 -2.32
CA ASN A 109 11.25 19.37 -2.30
C ASN A 109 12.40 19.82 -3.21
N ASN A 110 13.47 19.03 -3.34
CA ASN A 110 14.56 19.31 -4.27
C ASN A 110 14.12 19.16 -5.72
N VAL A 111 13.24 18.19 -6.02
CA VAL A 111 12.62 18.05 -7.35
C VAL A 111 11.74 19.27 -7.67
N LEU A 112 10.89 19.70 -6.74
CA LEU A 112 10.05 20.90 -6.91
C LEU A 112 10.89 22.16 -7.16
N ALA A 113 11.97 22.36 -6.39
CA ALA A 113 12.88 23.48 -6.58
C ALA A 113 13.58 23.43 -7.96
N ARG A 114 14.02 22.25 -8.40
CA ARG A 114 14.64 22.06 -9.73
C ARG A 114 13.65 22.24 -10.88
N ALA A 115 12.38 21.99 -10.64
CA ALA A 115 11.29 22.26 -11.58
C ALA A 115 10.78 23.71 -11.49
N GLU A 116 11.50 24.58 -10.79
CA GLU A 116 11.22 26.03 -10.67
C GLU A 116 9.84 26.36 -10.07
N TYR A 117 9.28 25.45 -9.26
CA TYR A 117 8.10 25.78 -8.46
C TYR A 117 8.43 26.89 -7.44
N PRO A 118 7.49 27.80 -7.13
CA PRO A 118 7.72 28.84 -6.14
C PRO A 118 8.16 28.27 -4.79
N SER A 119 9.05 28.98 -4.08
CA SER A 119 9.65 28.50 -2.83
C SER A 119 8.66 28.21 -1.68
N HIS A 120 7.44 28.76 -1.76
CA HIS A 120 6.37 28.48 -0.82
C HIS A 120 5.63 27.16 -1.12
N ILE A 121 5.79 26.60 -2.32
CA ILE A 121 5.29 25.28 -2.70
C ILE A 121 6.32 24.25 -2.24
N ARG A 122 6.17 23.84 -0.98
CA ARG A 122 6.97 22.78 -0.36
C ARG A 122 6.06 21.80 0.35
N ILE A 123 6.51 20.56 0.38
CA ILE A 123 5.86 19.50 1.11
C ILE A 123 6.47 19.40 2.49
N ASP A 124 5.60 19.28 3.50
CA ASP A 124 5.96 18.88 4.86
C ASP A 124 5.06 17.74 5.31
N PHE A 125 5.61 16.52 5.27
CA PHE A 125 4.91 15.29 5.63
C PHE A 125 4.61 15.20 7.13
N ASN A 126 5.20 16.07 7.96
CA ASN A 126 4.90 16.12 9.39
C ASN A 126 3.67 16.97 9.71
N LYS A 127 3.17 17.75 8.75
CA LYS A 127 2.14 18.76 9.01
C LYS A 127 0.77 18.19 9.36
N GLU A 128 0.38 17.08 8.74
CA GLU A 128 -0.96 16.48 8.94
C GLU A 128 -0.92 15.37 9.99
N ASP A 129 -0.13 14.32 9.76
CA ASP A 129 -0.12 13.12 10.61
C ASP A 129 1.20 12.91 11.38
N GLY A 130 2.00 13.97 11.55
CA GLY A 130 3.30 13.88 12.25
C GLY A 130 4.31 12.96 11.56
N GLY A 131 4.18 12.78 10.23
CA GLY A 131 5.07 11.93 9.43
C GLY A 131 4.78 10.44 9.59
N LYS A 132 3.61 10.08 10.13
CA LYS A 132 3.21 8.69 10.29
C LYS A 132 2.96 8.05 8.92
N LEU A 133 3.63 6.93 8.67
CA LEU A 133 3.37 6.11 7.48
C LEU A 133 2.05 5.36 7.64
N SER A 134 1.30 5.27 6.55
CA SER A 134 0.11 4.43 6.45
C SER A 134 0.27 3.41 5.34
N LEU A 135 -0.66 2.46 5.28
CA LEU A 135 -0.80 1.64 4.09
C LEU A 135 -1.31 2.53 2.95
N CYS A 136 -0.69 2.41 1.78
CA CYS A 136 -1.17 3.00 0.54
C CYS A 136 -1.62 1.91 -0.42
N LEU A 137 -2.79 2.13 -0.99
CA LEU A 137 -3.47 1.25 -1.91
C LEU A 137 -3.31 1.86 -3.31
N ASP A 138 -2.38 1.33 -4.10
CA ASP A 138 -2.02 1.89 -5.42
C ASP A 138 -3.05 1.59 -6.53
N ASP A 139 -3.96 0.62 -6.28
CA ASP A 139 -4.93 0.18 -7.29
C ASP A 139 -6.30 -0.18 -6.69
N ILE A 140 -7.12 0.82 -6.37
CA ILE A 140 -8.46 0.66 -5.77
C ILE A 140 -9.53 0.30 -6.83
N HIS A 141 -9.14 -0.36 -7.92
CA HIS A 141 -10.09 -0.84 -8.92
C HIS A 141 -11.05 -1.87 -8.31
N PRO A 142 -12.38 -1.84 -8.58
CA PRO A 142 -13.35 -2.77 -8.00
C PRO A 142 -12.99 -4.25 -8.19
N GLY A 143 -12.41 -4.61 -9.33
CA GLY A 143 -11.93 -5.97 -9.61
C GLY A 143 -10.82 -6.49 -8.67
N ASN A 144 -10.19 -5.62 -7.87
CA ASN A 144 -9.25 -6.01 -6.82
C ASN A 144 -9.95 -6.32 -5.48
N PHE A 145 -11.29 -6.29 -5.45
CA PHE A 145 -12.10 -6.64 -4.32
C PHE A 145 -13.08 -7.74 -4.72
N ARG A 146 -13.37 -8.65 -3.78
CA ARG A 146 -14.34 -9.72 -3.98
C ARG A 146 -15.25 -9.86 -2.77
N ARG A 147 -16.46 -10.38 -2.98
CA ARG A 147 -17.31 -10.92 -1.91
C ARG A 147 -17.26 -12.44 -1.95
N ASP A 148 -16.96 -13.08 -0.83
CA ASP A 148 -17.12 -14.53 -0.74
C ASP A 148 -18.58 -14.93 -0.59
N LYS A 149 -18.82 -16.25 -0.53
CA LYS A 149 -20.17 -16.82 -0.40
C LYS A 149 -20.89 -16.42 0.89
N SER A 150 -20.17 -15.95 1.91
CA SER A 150 -20.75 -15.45 3.15
C SER A 150 -21.07 -13.96 3.11
N GLY A 151 -20.71 -13.26 2.04
CA GLY A 151 -20.85 -11.82 1.87
C GLY A 151 -19.68 -11.02 2.45
N GLN A 152 -18.65 -11.69 2.97
CA GLN A 152 -17.45 -11.05 3.51
C GLN A 152 -16.61 -10.45 2.39
N MET A 153 -16.12 -9.23 2.60
CA MET A 153 -15.24 -8.56 1.65
C MET A 153 -13.83 -9.15 1.69
N ILE A 154 -13.22 -9.26 0.52
CA ILE A 154 -11.84 -9.69 0.33
C ILE A 154 -11.11 -8.61 -0.46
N SER A 155 -9.89 -8.30 -0.03
CA SER A 155 -9.00 -7.41 -0.76
C SER A 155 -7.84 -8.20 -1.38
N LEU A 156 -7.67 -8.05 -2.69
CA LEU A 156 -6.59 -8.63 -3.49
C LEU A 156 -5.49 -7.60 -3.84
N LEU A 157 -5.51 -6.45 -3.16
CA LEU A 157 -4.75 -5.27 -3.57
C LEU A 157 -3.24 -5.48 -3.53
N ARG A 158 -2.57 -4.80 -4.46
CA ARG A 158 -1.17 -4.41 -4.34
C ARG A 158 -1.05 -3.32 -3.28
N MET A 159 -0.22 -3.56 -2.28
CA MET A 159 -0.11 -2.70 -1.10
C MET A 159 1.36 -2.35 -0.81
N GLU A 160 1.60 -1.10 -0.41
CA GLU A 160 2.90 -0.64 0.09
C GLU A 160 2.74 0.36 1.23
N LYS A 161 3.82 0.63 1.98
CA LYS A 161 3.79 1.69 3.00
C LYS A 161 4.23 2.99 2.35
N SER A 162 3.36 3.97 2.34
CA SER A 162 3.71 5.33 1.93
C SER A 162 2.95 6.33 2.80
N LEU A 163 3.07 7.60 2.47
CA LEU A 163 2.34 8.65 3.18
C LEU A 163 0.93 8.76 2.58
N PRO A 164 -0.08 9.14 3.39
CA PRO A 164 -1.42 9.36 2.86
C PRO A 164 -1.41 10.40 1.73
N GLY A 165 -2.01 10.07 0.59
CA GLY A 165 -2.19 11.01 -0.53
C GLY A 165 -0.94 11.27 -1.40
N MET A 166 0.15 10.50 -1.22
CA MET A 166 1.25 10.43 -2.20
C MET A 166 0.93 9.55 -3.39
#